data_AF-A0A2S6NMR3-F1
#
_entry.id   AF-A0A2S6NMR3-F1
#
_cell.length_a   1.000
_cell.length_b   1.000
_cell.length_c   1.000
_cell.angle_alpha   90.00
_cell.angle_beta   90.00
_cell.angle_gamma   90.00
#
_symmetry.space_group_name_H-M   'P 1'
#
loop_
_entity.id
_entity.type
_entity.pdbx_description
1 polymer ?
#
loop_
_entity_poly.entity_id
_entity_poly.type
_entity_poly.pdbx_seq_one_letter_code
_entity_poly.pdbx_strand_id
1 'polypeptide(L)'
;MKYLPPFELIRRSIEISTVRGELRVNVSYEDFIRLLKTLIQGIEVDEAWYARTYEDIGGAISNGVVRSARQHFLNDGYFEGRLPFRMTVDEAWYLATNPDVADSIRAGIVASAQEHFDKDGYREGRLPFAM
;
A
#
# COMPACT_ATOMS: atom_id res chain seq x y z
N MET A 1 -10.96 -13.06 -5.57
CA MET A 1 -11.56 -13.25 -4.23
C MET A 1 -12.60 -14.37 -4.32
N LYS A 2 -12.48 -15.44 -3.52
CA LYS A 2 -13.48 -16.55 -3.51
C LYS A 2 -14.48 -16.44 -2.34
N TYR A 3 -14.25 -15.50 -1.43
CA TYR A 3 -15.07 -15.30 -0.25
C TYR A 3 -15.06 -13.81 0.11
N LEU A 4 -16.24 -13.22 0.18
CA LEU A 4 -16.48 -11.88 0.72
C LEU A 4 -17.17 -12.07 2.06
N PRO A 5 -16.56 -11.67 3.20
CA PRO A 5 -17.21 -11.82 4.50
C PRO A 5 -18.54 -11.04 4.51
N PRO A 6 -19.62 -11.61 5.09
CA PRO A 6 -20.89 -10.90 5.20
C PRO A 6 -20.72 -9.67 6.09
N PHE A 7 -21.49 -8.62 5.81
CA PHE A 7 -21.45 -7.37 6.57
C PHE A 7 -21.64 -7.59 8.08
N GLU A 8 -22.49 -8.54 8.48
CA GLU A 8 -22.70 -8.87 9.90
C GLU A 8 -21.44 -9.37 10.62
N LEU A 9 -20.52 -10.04 9.92
CA LEU A 9 -19.25 -10.43 10.51
C LEU A 9 -18.36 -9.21 10.79
N ILE A 10 -18.28 -8.30 9.81
CA ILE A 10 -17.54 -7.03 9.94
C ILE A 10 -18.13 -6.18 11.07
N ARG A 11 -19.47 -6.08 11.13
CA ARG A 11 -20.19 -5.31 12.14
C ARG A 11 -19.96 -5.85 13.55
N ARG A 12 -19.88 -7.18 13.74
CA ARG A 12 -19.61 -7.80 15.05
C ARG A 12 -18.17 -7.60 15.52
N SER A 13 -17.23 -7.41 14.60
CA SER A 13 -15.83 -7.10 14.90
C SER A 13 -15.62 -5.64 15.32
N ILE A 14 -16.64 -4.79 15.23
CA ILE A 14 -16.56 -3.36 15.49
C ILE A 14 -17.53 -2.98 16.61
N GLU A 15 -17.03 -2.31 17.63
CA GLU A 15 -17.86 -1.64 18.64
C GLU A 15 -17.90 -0.14 18.34
N ILE A 16 -19.09 0.47 18.37
CA ILE A 16 -19.24 1.92 18.26
C ILE A 16 -19.51 2.49 19.64
N SER A 17 -18.68 3.43 20.06
CA SER A 17 -18.80 4.09 21.36
C SER A 17 -18.71 5.61 21.19
N THR A 18 -19.28 6.37 22.12
CA THR A 18 -19.12 7.83 22.13
C THR A 18 -18.00 8.22 23.08
N VAL A 19 -16.95 8.84 22.56
CA VAL A 19 -15.82 9.35 23.33
C VAL A 19 -15.77 10.87 23.15
N ARG A 20 -16.00 11.62 24.24
CA ARG A 20 -16.01 13.10 24.24
C ARG A 20 -16.97 13.72 23.20
N GLY A 21 -18.14 13.11 23.00
CA GLY A 21 -19.14 13.57 22.04
C GLY A 21 -18.91 13.12 20.60
N GLU A 22 -17.84 12.38 20.32
CA GLU A 22 -17.54 11.84 18.99
C GLU A 22 -17.78 10.33 18.95
N LEU A 23 -18.38 9.84 17.86
CA LEU A 23 -18.48 8.41 17.61
C LEU A 23 -17.09 7.85 17.27
N ARG A 24 -16.71 6.76 17.94
CA ARG A 24 -15.46 6.03 17.77
C ARG A 24 -15.76 4.56 17.49
N VAL A 25 -15.03 3.99 16.53
CA VAL A 25 -15.00 2.56 16.25
C VAL A 25 -13.85 1.94 17.04
N ASN A 26 -14.15 0.99 17.91
CA ASN A 26 -13.17 0.13 18.57
C ASN A 26 -13.17 -1.24 17.88
N VAL A 27 -11.98 -1.77 17.62
CA VAL A 27 -11.76 -3.05 16.93
C VAL A 27 -10.49 -3.66 17.50
N SER A 28 -10.45 -4.99 17.63
CA SER A 28 -9.20 -5.67 17.99
C SER A 28 -8.16 -5.48 16.88
N TYR A 29 -6.87 -5.51 17.21
CA TYR A 29 -5.83 -5.42 16.17
C TYR A 29 -5.97 -6.53 15.12
N GLU A 30 -6.29 -7.76 15.56
CA GLU A 30 -6.50 -8.90 14.66
C GLU A 30 -7.67 -8.69 13.70
N ASP A 31 -8.80 -8.20 14.20
CA ASP A 31 -9.95 -7.90 13.35
C ASP A 31 -9.65 -6.72 12.41
N PHE A 32 -8.92 -5.70 12.87
CA PHE A 32 -8.49 -4.60 12.03
C PHE A 32 -7.63 -5.08 10.86
N ILE A 33 -6.64 -5.93 11.13
CA ILE A 33 -5.82 -6.55 10.07
C ILE A 33 -6.66 -7.42 9.14
N ARG A 34 -7.64 -8.16 9.66
CA ARG A 34 -8.57 -8.95 8.83
C ARG A 34 -9.40 -8.07 7.90
N LEU A 35 -9.85 -6.91 8.37
CA LEU A 35 -10.57 -5.93 7.56
C LEU A 35 -9.66 -5.35 6.47
N LEU A 36 -8.43 -4.93 6.81
CA LEU A 36 -7.46 -4.46 5.83
C LEU A 36 -7.16 -5.51 4.77
N LYS A 37 -6.88 -6.76 5.17
CA LYS A 37 -6.67 -7.88 4.24
C LYS A 37 -7.88 -8.13 3.34
N THR A 38 -9.10 -7.89 3.82
CA THR A 38 -10.32 -8.00 3.01
C THR A 38 -10.39 -6.88 1.97
N LEU A 39 -10.05 -5.64 2.33
CA LEU A 39 -10.04 -4.50 1.41
C LEU A 39 -9.00 -4.70 0.29
N ILE A 40 -7.77 -5.05 0.67
CA ILE A 40 -6.67 -5.18 -0.30
C ILE A 40 -6.80 -6.42 -1.19
N GLN A 41 -7.67 -7.39 -0.88
CA GLN A 41 -7.91 -8.54 -1.75
C GLN A 41 -8.44 -8.17 -3.14
N GLY A 42 -9.12 -7.02 -3.26
CA GLY A 42 -9.62 -6.48 -4.53
C GLY A 42 -8.56 -5.76 -5.36
N ILE A 43 -7.38 -5.50 -4.79
CA ILE A 43 -6.29 -4.82 -5.49
C ILE A 43 -5.62 -5.79 -6.46
N GLU A 44 -5.49 -5.35 -7.71
CA GLU A 44 -4.71 -6.04 -8.72
C GLU A 44 -3.22 -5.93 -8.39
N VAL A 45 -2.47 -7.00 -8.63
CA VAL A 45 -1.01 -7.04 -8.44
C VAL A 45 -0.40 -7.41 -9.79
N ASP A 46 0.46 -6.55 -10.31
CA ASP A 46 1.28 -6.89 -11.47
C ASP A 46 2.40 -7.81 -10.96
N GLU A 47 2.16 -9.12 -11.01
CA GLU A 47 3.09 -10.10 -10.43
C GLU A 47 4.48 -10.06 -11.08
N ALA A 48 4.54 -9.79 -12.38
CA ALA A 48 5.80 -9.75 -13.11
C ALA A 48 6.60 -8.49 -12.76
N TRP A 49 5.95 -7.34 -12.68
CA TRP A 49 6.58 -6.11 -12.18
C TRP A 49 7.02 -6.27 -10.73
N TYR A 50 6.14 -6.77 -9.86
CA TYR A 50 6.41 -6.93 -8.43
C TYR A 50 7.64 -7.82 -8.18
N ALA A 51 7.74 -8.96 -8.86
CA ALA A 51 8.88 -9.87 -8.73
C ALA A 51 10.20 -9.29 -9.26
N ARG A 52 10.14 -8.38 -10.24
CA ARG A 52 11.34 -7.67 -10.75
C ARG A 52 11.74 -6.49 -9.86
N THR A 53 10.77 -5.75 -9.34
CA THR A 53 11.00 -4.60 -8.46
C THR A 53 11.52 -5.03 -7.09
N TYR A 54 10.99 -6.14 -6.59
CA TYR A 54 11.34 -6.72 -5.30
C TYR A 54 12.11 -8.02 -5.51
N GLU A 55 13.41 -7.91 -5.80
CA GLU A 55 14.28 -9.03 -6.16
C GLU A 55 14.31 -10.14 -5.09
N ASP A 56 14.19 -9.78 -3.81
CA ASP A 56 14.08 -10.73 -2.69
C ASP A 56 12.85 -11.64 -2.85
N ILE A 57 11.72 -11.07 -3.27
CA ILE A 57 10.48 -11.81 -3.51
C ILE A 57 10.54 -12.56 -4.84
N GLY A 58 11.12 -11.97 -5.90
CA GLY A 58 11.34 -12.66 -7.17
C GLY A 58 12.20 -13.92 -7.00
N GLY A 59 13.26 -13.85 -6.19
CA GLY A 59 14.08 -14.99 -5.81
C GLY A 59 13.33 -16.01 -4.97
N ALA A 60 12.57 -15.55 -3.96
CA ALA A 60 11.76 -16.43 -3.12
C ALA A 60 10.67 -17.18 -3.91
N ILE A 61 10.07 -16.54 -4.93
CA ILE A 61 9.12 -17.17 -5.85
C ILE A 61 9.82 -18.23 -6.69
N SER A 62 10.97 -17.90 -7.28
CA SER A 62 11.73 -18.83 -8.13
C SER A 62 12.19 -20.08 -7.36
N ASN A 63 12.48 -19.92 -6.08
CA ASN A 63 12.87 -21.01 -5.18
C ASN A 63 11.68 -21.75 -4.52
N GLY A 64 10.43 -21.37 -4.83
CA GLY A 64 9.23 -21.99 -4.30
C GLY A 64 8.93 -21.69 -2.82
N VAL A 65 9.64 -20.73 -2.20
CA VAL A 65 9.41 -20.28 -0.82
C VAL A 65 8.14 -19.43 -0.74
N VAL A 66 7.94 -18.55 -1.72
CA VAL A 66 6.73 -17.74 -1.88
C VAL A 66 5.95 -18.26 -3.09
N ARG A 67 4.66 -18.53 -2.92
CA ARG A 67 3.84 -19.11 -4.00
C ARG A 67 3.66 -18.16 -5.19
N SER A 68 3.45 -16.87 -4.93
CA SER A 68 3.20 -15.86 -5.95
C SER A 68 3.38 -14.45 -5.38
N ALA A 69 3.62 -13.46 -6.24
CA ALA A 69 3.79 -12.07 -5.81
C ALA A 69 2.51 -11.52 -5.18
N ARG A 70 1.36 -11.89 -5.75
CA ARG A 70 0.04 -11.55 -5.19
C ARG A 70 -0.14 -12.11 -3.77
N GLN A 71 0.28 -13.36 -3.53
CA GLN A 71 0.19 -13.92 -2.18
C GLN A 71 1.06 -13.13 -1.20
N HIS A 72 2.30 -12.81 -1.57
CA HIS A 72 3.19 -12.02 -0.73
C HIS A 72 2.60 -10.64 -0.42
N PHE A 73 2.15 -9.90 -1.45
CA PHE A 73 1.59 -8.57 -1.27
C PHE A 73 0.42 -8.53 -0.27
N LEU A 74 -0.52 -9.47 -0.40
CA LEU A 74 -1.71 -9.53 0.46
C LEU A 74 -1.42 -9.92 1.91
N ASN A 75 -0.37 -10.71 2.12
CA ASN A 75 -0.04 -11.21 3.44
C ASN A 75 0.86 -10.23 4.20
N ASP A 76 1.85 -9.67 3.49
CA ASP A 76 3.01 -9.00 4.06
C ASP A 76 3.33 -7.72 3.30
N GLY A 77 3.46 -7.77 1.97
CA GLY A 77 3.99 -6.66 1.17
C GLY A 77 3.25 -5.32 1.33
N TYR A 78 1.91 -5.32 1.44
CA TYR A 78 1.16 -4.10 1.73
C TYR A 78 1.55 -3.48 3.09
N PHE A 79 1.70 -4.31 4.13
CA PHE A 79 2.07 -3.88 5.48
C PHE A 79 3.55 -3.50 5.57
N GLU A 80 4.38 -4.00 4.67
CA GLU A 80 5.77 -3.58 4.48
C GLU A 80 5.90 -2.27 3.70
N GLY A 81 4.81 -1.72 3.16
CA GLY A 81 4.82 -0.50 2.35
C GLY A 81 5.32 -0.72 0.91
N ARG A 82 5.18 -1.93 0.37
CA ARG A 82 5.49 -2.25 -1.03
C ARG A 82 4.31 -1.89 -1.92
N LEU A 83 4.60 -1.43 -3.14
CA LEU A 83 3.61 -1.14 -4.16
C LEU A 83 3.18 -2.43 -4.88
N PRO A 84 1.89 -2.61 -5.22
CA PRO A 84 1.41 -3.80 -5.94
C PRO A 84 1.67 -3.74 -7.46
N PHE A 85 1.90 -2.54 -8.00
CA PHE A 85 2.17 -2.24 -9.40
C PHE A 85 2.83 -0.86 -9.48
N ARG A 86 3.38 -0.49 -10.64
CA ARG A 86 3.94 0.84 -10.85
C ARG A 86 2.83 1.90 -10.85
N MET A 87 2.80 2.77 -9.85
CA MET A 87 1.90 3.92 -9.83
C MET A 87 2.54 5.07 -10.60
N THR A 88 1.88 5.55 -11.65
CA THR A 88 2.37 6.71 -12.43
C THR A 88 2.21 7.99 -11.62
N VAL A 89 3.28 8.76 -11.51
CA VAL A 89 3.28 10.07 -10.86
C VAL A 89 2.98 11.18 -11.88
N ASP A 90 2.04 12.06 -11.55
CA ASP A 90 1.92 13.36 -12.19
C ASP A 90 3.03 14.27 -11.64
N GLU A 91 4.16 14.33 -12.34
CA GLU A 91 5.35 15.04 -11.87
C GLU A 91 5.10 16.53 -11.60
N ALA A 92 4.35 17.21 -12.47
CA ALA A 92 4.09 18.64 -12.29
C ALA A 92 3.28 18.90 -11.02
N TRP A 93 2.22 18.12 -10.79
CA TRP A 93 1.42 18.22 -9.58
C TRP A 93 2.19 17.78 -8.33
N TYR A 94 2.96 16.70 -8.45
CA TYR A 94 3.72 16.13 -7.34
C TYR A 94 4.77 17.10 -6.84
N LEU A 95 5.55 17.72 -7.72
CA LEU A 95 6.58 18.68 -7.34
C LEU A 95 6.02 20.01 -6.85
N ALA A 96 4.85 20.44 -7.35
CA ALA A 96 4.16 21.61 -6.82
C ALA A 96 3.64 21.37 -5.39
N THR A 97 3.21 20.15 -5.09
CA THR A 97 2.67 19.74 -3.77
C THR A 97 3.79 19.37 -2.78
N ASN A 98 4.95 18.97 -3.29
CA ASN A 98 6.10 18.48 -2.52
C ASN A 98 7.38 19.27 -2.85
N PRO A 99 7.51 20.53 -2.39
CA PRO A 99 8.66 21.38 -2.72
C PRO A 99 10.01 20.79 -2.28
N ASP A 100 10.04 20.02 -1.19
CA ASP A 100 11.23 19.33 -0.69
C ASP A 100 11.78 18.30 -1.69
N VAL A 101 10.90 17.64 -2.43
CA VAL A 101 11.28 16.71 -3.51
C VAL A 101 11.82 17.48 -4.70
N ALA A 102 11.18 18.60 -5.06
CA ALA A 102 11.68 19.46 -6.13
C ALA A 102 13.09 19.99 -5.81
N ASP A 103 13.35 20.34 -4.56
CA ASP A 103 14.66 20.77 -4.08
C ASP A 103 15.68 19.62 -4.15
N SER A 104 15.28 18.42 -3.74
CA SER A 104 16.11 17.21 -3.80
C SER A 104 16.50 16.84 -5.23
N ILE A 105 15.58 17.00 -6.20
CA ILE A 105 15.87 16.80 -7.63
C ILE A 105 16.84 17.85 -8.15
N ARG A 106 16.63 19.14 -7.81
CA ARG A 106 17.56 20.22 -8.21
C ARG A 106 18.97 20.03 -7.62
N ALA A 107 19.06 19.42 -6.44
CA ALA A 107 20.32 19.05 -5.80
C ALA A 107 20.93 17.74 -6.36
N GLY A 108 20.24 17.02 -7.24
CA GLY A 108 20.70 15.75 -7.81
C GLY A 108 20.68 14.57 -6.83
N ILE A 109 19.95 14.68 -5.72
CA ILE A 109 19.84 13.64 -4.69
C ILE A 109 18.88 12.53 -5.16
N VAL A 110 17.80 12.89 -5.84
CA VAL A 110 16.84 11.98 -6.46
C VAL A 110 16.70 12.35 -7.94
N ALA A 111 16.59 11.39 -8.85
CA ALA A 111 16.61 11.69 -10.28
C ALA A 111 15.26 12.19 -10.83
N SER A 112 14.14 11.86 -10.18
CA SER A 112 12.80 12.27 -10.64
C SER A 112 11.74 12.19 -9.53
N ALA A 113 10.58 12.82 -9.76
CA ALA A 113 9.42 12.67 -8.88
C ALA A 113 8.95 11.21 -8.78
N GLN A 114 9.02 10.47 -9.89
CA GLN A 114 8.67 9.06 -9.94
C GLN A 114 9.60 8.22 -9.05
N GLU A 115 10.91 8.43 -9.14
CA GLU A 115 11.87 7.71 -8.30
C GLU A 115 11.64 7.99 -6.81
N HIS A 116 11.41 9.26 -6.46
CA HIS A 116 11.09 9.62 -5.08
C HIS A 116 9.83 8.89 -4.60
N PHE A 117 8.77 8.88 -5.40
CA PHE A 117 7.52 8.23 -5.03
C PHE A 117 7.68 6.72 -4.83
N ASP A 118 8.35 6.06 -5.77
CA ASP A 118 8.54 4.61 -5.77
C ASP A 118 9.36 4.14 -4.54
N LYS A 119 10.33 4.95 -4.09
CA LYS A 119 11.20 4.63 -2.94
C LYS A 119 10.62 5.06 -1.60
N ASP A 120 10.10 6.28 -1.54
CA ASP A 120 9.81 6.97 -0.28
C ASP A 120 8.36 7.49 -0.23
N GLY A 121 7.93 8.17 -1.30
CA GLY A 121 6.66 8.92 -1.30
C GLY A 121 5.43 8.08 -0.95
N TYR A 122 5.35 6.83 -1.43
CA TYR A 122 4.25 5.92 -1.05
C TYR A 122 4.23 5.61 0.45
N ARG A 123 5.40 5.35 1.04
CA ARG A 123 5.56 5.03 2.47
C ARG A 123 5.27 6.24 3.36
N GLU A 124 5.56 7.43 2.85
CA GLU A 124 5.27 8.71 3.51
C GLU A 124 3.80 9.11 3.40
N GLY A 125 2.98 8.37 2.64
CA GLY A 125 1.57 8.69 2.42
C GLY A 125 1.34 9.86 1.46
N ARG A 126 2.35 10.22 0.65
CA ARG A 126 2.18 11.21 -0.42
C ARG A 126 1.30 10.61 -1.52
N LEU A 127 0.50 11.45 -2.15
CA LEU A 127 -0.29 11.04 -3.31
C LEU A 127 0.57 11.19 -4.58
N PRO A 128 0.42 10.31 -5.59
CA PRO A 128 1.16 10.43 -6.85
C PRO A 128 0.51 11.43 -7.84
N PHE A 129 -0.74 11.81 -7.63
CA PHE A 129 -1.53 12.71 -8.47
C PHE A 129 -2.68 13.32 -7.65
N ALA A 130 -3.34 14.36 -8.18
CA ALA A 130 -4.51 14.96 -7.56
C ALA A 130 -5.69 13.96 -7.46
N MET A 131 -6.40 13.97 -6.33
CA MET A 131 -7.65 13.19 -6.13
C MET A 131 -8.87 13.89 -6.72
#